data_AF-A0A0F9FPR2-F1
#
_entry.id   AF-A0A0F9FPR2-F1
#
_cell.length_a   1.000
_cell.length_b   1.000
_cell.length_c   1.000
_cell.angle_alpha   90.00
_cell.angle_beta   90.00
_cell.angle_gamma   90.00
#
_symmetry.space_group_name_H-M   'P 1'
#
loop_
_entity.id
_entity.type
_entity.pdbx_description
1 polymer ?
#
loop_
_entity_poly.entity_id
_entity_poly.type
_entity_poly.pdbx_seq_one_letter_code
_entity_poly.pdbx_strand_id
1 'polypeptide(L)' 'IEYAEVLAEGKSALAQAMTSVLMGDYVSYYAALLNGVDPTPTTDIDSLKAWLARQK' A
#
# COMPACT_ATOMS: atom_id res chain seq x y z
N ILE A 1 4.98 -9.53 21.49
CA ILE A 1 4.46 -8.89 20.25
C ILE A 1 3.98 -10.03 19.39
N GLU A 2 2.69 -10.07 19.05
CA GLU A 2 2.19 -11.04 18.08
C GLU A 2 2.67 -10.64 16.68
N TYR A 3 3.18 -11.59 15.91
CA TYR A 3 3.62 -11.39 14.54
C TYR A 3 3.14 -12.54 13.67
N ALA A 4 3.01 -12.28 12.38
CA ALA A 4 2.75 -13.28 11.37
C ALA A 4 3.80 -13.14 10.27
N GLU A 5 4.31 -14.27 9.79
CA GLU A 5 5.20 -14.31 8.62
C GLU A 5 4.37 -14.58 7.37
N VAL A 6 4.74 -13.92 6.27
CA VAL A 6 4.16 -14.16 4.95
C VAL A 6 5.29 -14.54 4.00
N LEU A 7 5.15 -15.71 3.38
CA LEU A 7 6.10 -16.17 2.35
C LEU A 7 5.75 -15.50 1.02
N ALA A 8 6.74 -14.82 0.42
CA ALA A 8 6.60 -14.23 -0.90
C ALA A 8 6.49 -15.31 -1.98
N GLU A 9 5.56 -15.13 -2.91
CA GLU A 9 5.32 -16.09 -3.99
C GLU A 9 6.10 -15.72 -5.26
N GLY A 10 6.59 -16.73 -6.00
CA GLY A 10 7.23 -16.55 -7.30
C GLY A 10 8.68 -17.05 -7.36
N LYS A 11 9.16 -17.28 -8.60
CA LYS A 11 10.47 -17.89 -8.87
C LYS A 11 11.63 -16.89 -8.97
N SER A 12 11.34 -15.63 -9.25
CA SER A 12 12.34 -14.57 -9.37
C SER A 12 12.18 -13.54 -8.25
N ALA A 13 13.25 -12.80 -7.95
CA ALA A 13 13.22 -11.74 -6.95
C ALA A 13 12.15 -10.68 -7.26
N LEU A 14 11.95 -10.33 -8.53
CA LEU A 14 10.90 -9.41 -8.94
C LEU A 14 9.50 -9.99 -8.70
N ALA A 15 9.27 -11.27 -9.02
CA ALA A 15 7.98 -11.90 -8.77
C ALA A 15 7.64 -11.92 -7.27
N GLN A 16 8.62 -12.27 -6.43
CA GLN A 16 8.49 -12.24 -4.97
C GLN A 16 8.20 -10.82 -4.45
N ALA A 17 8.91 -9.80 -4.95
CA ALA A 17 8.65 -8.43 -4.57
C ALA A 17 7.22 -7.99 -4.94
N MET A 18 6.76 -8.31 -6.16
CA MET A 18 5.42 -7.94 -6.63
C MET A 18 4.31 -8.64 -5.82
N THR A 19 4.47 -9.92 -5.46
CA THR A 19 3.47 -10.64 -4.66
C THR A 19 3.45 -10.15 -3.22
N SER A 20 4.60 -9.78 -2.64
CA SER A 20 4.66 -9.13 -1.33
C SER A 20 3.99 -7.75 -1.32
N VAL A 21 4.19 -6.93 -2.36
CA VAL A 21 3.50 -5.64 -2.49
C VAL A 21 1.99 -5.85 -2.57
N LEU A 22 1.52 -6.78 -3.41
CA LEU A 22 0.10 -7.10 -3.53
C LEU A 22 -0.52 -7.55 -2.20
N MET A 23 0.20 -8.36 -1.42
CA MET A 23 -0.26 -8.75 -0.08
C MET A 23 -0.39 -7.51 0.83
N GLY A 24 0.60 -6.61 0.81
CA GLY A 24 0.54 -5.35 1.54
C GLY A 24 -0.67 -4.48 1.16
N ASP A 25 -0.99 -4.42 -0.13
CA ASP A 25 -2.16 -3.69 -0.64
C ASP A 25 -3.46 -4.26 -0.05
N TYR A 26 -3.63 -5.59 -0.05
CA TYR A 26 -4.80 -6.22 0.57
C TYR A 26 -4.87 -5.98 2.07
N VAL A 27 -3.75 -6.10 2.79
CA VAL A 27 -3.71 -5.85 4.23
C VAL A 27 -4.16 -4.43 4.54
N SER A 28 -3.62 -3.43 3.83
CA SER A 28 -3.99 -2.02 4.04
C SER A 28 -5.45 -1.73 3.68
N TYR A 29 -5.93 -2.31 2.57
CA TYR A 29 -7.31 -2.17 2.12
C TYR A 29 -8.31 -2.72 3.16
N TYR A 30 -8.12 -3.95 3.62
CA TYR A 30 -9.00 -4.54 4.62
C TYR A 30 -8.84 -3.88 5.99
N ALA A 31 -7.64 -3.42 6.36
CA ALA A 31 -7.46 -2.62 7.57
C ALA A 31 -8.29 -1.33 7.52
N ALA A 32 -8.33 -0.61 6.39
CA ALA A 32 -9.18 0.56 6.23
C ALA A 32 -10.67 0.23 6.38
N LEU A 33 -11.14 -0.83 5.72
CA LEU A 33 -12.53 -1.28 5.82
C LEU A 33 -12.93 -1.64 7.27
N LEU A 34 -12.06 -2.36 7.99
CA LEU A 34 -12.30 -2.73 9.39
C LEU A 34 -12.35 -1.51 10.32
N ASN A 35 -11.66 -0.44 9.96
CA ASN A 35 -11.69 0.84 10.69
C ASN A 35 -12.75 1.81 10.17
N GLY A 36 -13.59 1.42 9.19
CA GLY A 36 -14.63 2.28 8.62
C GLY A 36 -14.10 3.49 7.83
N VAL A 37 -12.85 3.41 7.33
CA VAL A 37 -12.22 4.44 6.51
C VAL A 37 -12.36 4.05 5.04
N ASP A 38 -12.75 5.00 4.17
CA ASP A 38 -12.71 4.80 2.71
C ASP A 38 -11.24 4.82 2.23
N PRO A 39 -10.71 3.71 1.68
CA PRO A 39 -9.32 3.63 1.24
C PRO A 39 -9.07 4.30 -0.13
N THR A 40 -10.12 4.78 -0.82
CA THR A 40 -10.01 5.31 -2.20
C THR A 40 -9.37 6.70 -2.27
N PRO A 41 -9.75 7.68 -1.43
CA PRO A 41 -9.24 9.04 -1.55
C PRO A 41 -7.79 9.14 -1.06
N THR A 42 -6.96 9.90 -1.79
CA THR A 42 -5.57 10.20 -1.39
C THR A 42 -5.31 11.71 -1.36
N THR A 43 -6.24 12.45 -0.74
CA THR A 43 -6.29 13.93 -0.74
C THR A 43 -4.99 14.60 -0.28
N ASP A 44 -4.29 14.02 0.70
CA ASP A 44 -3.00 14.53 1.18
C ASP A 44 -1.91 14.38 0.11
N ILE A 45 -1.91 13.27 -0.62
CA ILE A 45 -0.97 13.02 -1.73
C ILE A 45 -1.28 13.98 -2.88
N ASP A 46 -2.55 14.20 -3.19
CA ASP A 46 -2.95 15.14 -4.25
C ASP A 46 -2.55 16.58 -3.91
N SER A 47 -2.71 16.97 -2.65
CA SER A 47 -2.26 18.27 -2.13
C SER A 47 -0.75 18.42 -2.26
N LEU A 48 0.01 17.38 -1.90
CA LEU A 48 1.47 17.35 -2.05
C LEU A 48 1.90 17.45 -3.51
N LYS A 49 1.27 16.71 -4.42
CA LYS A 49 1.55 16.78 -5.86
C LYS A 49 1.30 18.19 -6.41
N ALA A 50 0.20 18.82 -6.00
CA ALA A 50 -0.14 20.18 -6.40
C ALA A 50 0.87 21.22 -5.88
N TRP A 51 1.35 21.05 -4.64
CA TRP A 51 2.41 21.89 -4.08
C TRP A 51 3.73 21.72 -4.84
N LEU A 52 4.17 20.49 -5.11
CA LEU A 52 5.41 20.19 -5.86
C LEU A 52 5.39 20.77 -7.27
N ALA A 53 4.24 20.73 -7.95
CA ALA A 53 4.09 21.30 -9.29
C ALA A 53 4.32 22.83 -9.34
N ARG A 54 4.09 23.53 -8.22
CA ARG A 54 4.29 24.99 -8.07
C ARG A 54 5.73 25.37 -7.69
N GLN A 55 6.57 24.41 -7.33
CA GLN A 55 7.99 24.63 -6.97
C GLN A 55 8.92 24.66 -8.20
N LYS A 56 8.36 24.55 -9.40
CA LYS A 56 9.09 24.65 -10.68
C LYS A 56 9.19 26.08 -11.17
#